data_AF-A0A8I1W9M7-F1
#
_entry.id   AF-A0A8I1W9M7-F1
#
_cell.length_a   1.000
_cell.length_b   1.000
_cell.length_c   1.000
_cell.angle_alpha   90.00
_cell.angle_beta   90.00
_cell.angle_gamma   90.00
#
_symmetry.space_group_name_H-M   'P 1'
#
loop_
_entity.id
_entity.type
_entity.pdbx_description
1 polymer ?
#
loop_
_entity_poly.entity_id
_entity_poly.type
_entity_poly.pdbx_seq_one_letter_code
_entity_poly.pdbx_strand_id
1 'polypeptide(L)'
;EPQPYVSDPNAVCNVPSQPAGSVDGKVADAQDLKQPTTIARLSRANGHAFAAPAFLRAHQQWAWDSDSLKSRPSAPWVSMPLRE
;
A
#
# COMPACT_ATOMS: atom_id res chain seq x y z
N GLU A 1 -4.60 -0.95 -12.21
CA GLU A 1 -4.35 -0.28 -13.49
C GLU A 1 -2.87 -0.46 -13.82
N PRO A 2 -2.53 -1.08 -14.96
CA PRO A 2 -1.15 -1.10 -15.41
C PRO A 2 -0.75 0.31 -15.81
N GLN A 3 0.38 0.82 -15.31
CA GLN A 3 0.99 2.06 -15.78
C GLN A 3 2.16 1.70 -16.71
N PRO A 4 1.95 1.60 -18.04
CA PRO A 4 2.99 1.21 -18.98
C PRO A 4 4.03 2.33 -19.20
N TYR A 5 3.72 3.56 -18.79
CA TYR A 5 4.59 4.72 -18.91
C TYR A 5 4.44 5.62 -17.68
N VAL A 6 5.54 6.20 -17.22
CA VAL A 6 5.54 7.24 -16.19
C VAL A 6 5.80 8.57 -16.89
N SER A 7 4.88 9.52 -16.75
CA SER A 7 4.94 10.81 -17.46
C SER A 7 6.17 11.64 -17.09
N ASP A 8 6.70 11.45 -15.88
CA ASP A 8 7.92 12.10 -15.40
C ASP A 8 9.07 11.07 -15.31
N PRO A 9 10.13 11.21 -16.12
CA PRO A 9 11.29 10.33 -16.04
C PRO A 9 12.05 10.44 -14.71
N ASN A 10 11.78 11.45 -13.88
CA ASN A 10 12.40 11.63 -12.56
C ASN A 10 11.47 11.19 -11.41
N ALA A 11 10.32 10.58 -11.69
CA ALA A 11 9.44 10.11 -10.64
C ALA A 11 10.10 9.03 -9.77
N VAL A 12 9.78 9.03 -8.48
CA VAL A 12 10.31 8.11 -7.46
C VAL A 12 9.91 6.64 -7.70
N CYS A 13 9.02 6.38 -8.67
CA CYS A 13 8.62 5.05 -9.12
C CYS A 13 8.58 4.93 -10.65
N ASN A 14 9.60 5.44 -11.34
CA ASN A 14 9.68 5.46 -12.81
C ASN A 14 10.00 4.10 -13.47
N VAL A 15 10.39 3.09 -12.69
CA VAL A 15 10.73 1.76 -13.22
C VAL A 15 9.46 0.92 -13.37
N PRO A 16 9.23 0.28 -14.54
CA PRO A 16 8.05 -0.53 -14.78
C PRO A 16 7.82 -1.60 -13.71
N SER A 17 6.58 -1.63 -13.20
CA SER A 17 6.14 -2.58 -12.18
C SER A 17 7.00 -2.55 -10.93
N GLN A 18 7.63 -1.43 -10.55
CA GLN A 18 8.33 -1.33 -9.27
C GLN A 18 7.33 -1.66 -8.14
N PRO A 19 7.69 -2.53 -7.19
CA PRO A 19 6.81 -2.91 -6.08
C PRO A 19 6.73 -1.81 -5.01
N ALA A 20 6.35 -0.62 -5.44
CA ALA A 20 6.21 0.58 -4.64
C ALA A 20 4.79 1.12 -4.72
N GLY A 21 4.33 1.72 -3.63
CA GLY A 21 2.97 2.27 -3.52
C GLY A 21 2.48 2.26 -2.09
N SER A 22 1.26 2.77 -1.88
CA SER A 22 0.63 2.74 -0.56
C SER A 22 0.30 1.30 -0.14
N VAL A 23 0.55 0.97 1.12
CA VAL A 23 0.25 -0.35 1.69
C VAL A 23 -0.76 -0.29 2.83
N ASP A 24 -1.09 0.93 3.29
CA ASP A 24 -2.06 1.21 4.34
C ASP A 24 -2.81 2.51 4.01
N GLY A 25 -3.95 2.71 4.69
CA GLY A 25 -4.70 3.96 4.68
C GLY A 25 -4.99 4.43 6.10
N LYS A 26 -4.94 5.74 6.33
CA LYS A 26 -5.32 6.39 7.59
C LYS A 26 -6.08 7.67 7.26
N VAL A 27 -7.20 7.88 7.94
CA VAL A 27 -8.00 9.09 7.84
C VAL A 27 -8.53 9.45 9.22
N ALA A 28 -8.61 10.74 9.50
CA ALA A 28 -9.20 11.28 10.71
C ALA A 28 -9.96 12.55 10.35
N ASP A 29 -11.12 12.75 10.96
CA ASP A 29 -11.84 14.02 10.90
C ASP A 29 -11.70 14.83 12.20
N ALA A 30 -12.39 15.97 12.28
CA ALA A 30 -12.33 16.84 13.45
C ALA A 30 -12.89 16.19 14.74
N GLN A 31 -13.72 15.17 14.64
CA GLN A 31 -14.24 14.42 15.78
C GLN A 31 -13.22 13.36 16.24
N ASP A 32 -12.59 12.65 15.30
CA ASP A 32 -11.53 11.68 15.57
C ASP A 32 -10.32 12.32 16.27
N LEU A 33 -10.04 13.60 16.00
CA LEU A 33 -8.95 14.33 16.66
C LEU A 33 -9.29 14.76 18.10
N LYS A 34 -10.57 14.90 18.45
CA LYS A 34 -11.01 15.24 19.82
C LYS A 34 -10.97 14.03 20.76
N GLN A 35 -11.13 12.84 20.21
CA GLN A 35 -11.03 11.57 20.91
C GLN A 35 -9.91 10.78 20.22
N PRO A 36 -8.65 10.85 20.66
CA PRO A 36 -7.47 10.51 19.84
C PRO A 36 -7.62 9.15 19.14
N THR A 37 -8.19 9.16 17.94
CA THR A 37 -8.67 8.00 17.20
C THR A 37 -8.34 8.24 15.74
N THR A 38 -8.20 7.17 14.97
CA THR A 38 -8.00 7.24 13.52
C THR A 38 -8.75 6.08 12.88
N ILE A 39 -9.36 6.33 11.73
CA ILE A 39 -9.90 5.26 10.90
C ILE A 39 -8.76 4.77 10.00
N ALA A 40 -8.37 3.52 10.17
CA ALA A 40 -7.24 2.94 9.46
C ALA A 40 -7.61 1.66 8.73
N ARG A 41 -6.82 1.32 7.72
CA ARG A 41 -6.95 0.08 6.96
C ARG A 41 -5.57 -0.48 6.64
N LEU A 42 -5.41 -1.78 6.84
CA LEU A 42 -4.31 -2.56 6.29
C LEU A 42 -4.66 -2.94 4.86
N SER A 43 -3.78 -2.60 3.90
CA SER A 43 -3.92 -2.62 2.44
C SER A 43 -3.93 -1.22 1.84
N ARG A 44 -3.78 -1.16 0.51
CA ARG A 44 -3.98 0.07 -0.26
C ARG A 44 -5.24 0.81 0.20
N ALA A 45 -5.20 2.14 0.20
CA ALA A 45 -6.34 2.97 0.60
C ALA A 45 -7.63 2.69 -0.21
N ASN A 46 -7.49 2.24 -1.47
CA ASN A 46 -8.61 1.82 -2.32
C ASN A 46 -9.10 0.38 -2.06
N GLY A 47 -8.42 -0.36 -1.19
CA GLY A 47 -8.79 -1.69 -0.77
C GLY A 47 -8.31 -2.85 -1.63
N HIS A 48 -7.49 -2.60 -2.63
CA HIS A 48 -6.87 -3.68 -3.39
C HIS A 48 -5.82 -4.41 -2.54
N ALA A 49 -5.93 -5.74 -2.51
CA ALA A 49 -4.91 -6.60 -1.92
C ALA A 49 -3.63 -6.59 -2.78
N PHE A 50 -2.50 -6.85 -2.13
CA PHE A 50 -1.22 -7.10 -2.79
C PHE A 50 -0.74 -8.52 -2.45
N ALA A 51 -0.62 -9.37 -3.48
CA ALA A 51 -0.14 -10.75 -3.34
C ALA A 51 1.31 -10.85 -3.83
N ALA A 52 2.27 -10.76 -2.92
CA ALA A 52 3.70 -10.76 -3.25
C ALA A 52 4.13 -12.00 -4.07
N PRO A 53 3.70 -13.24 -3.76
CA PRO A 53 4.09 -14.40 -4.57
C PRO A 53 3.57 -14.35 -6.00
N ALA A 54 2.35 -13.85 -6.22
CA ALA A 54 1.77 -13.73 -7.55
C ALA A 54 2.48 -12.64 -8.36
N PHE A 55 2.77 -11.52 -7.71
CA PHE A 55 3.52 -10.41 -8.29
C PHE A 55 4.94 -10.84 -8.71
N LEU A 56 5.69 -11.51 -7.84
CA LEU A 56 7.05 -11.96 -8.14
C LEU A 56 7.11 -13.01 -9.25
N ARG A 57 6.09 -13.87 -9.38
CA ARG A 57 5.96 -14.78 -10.52
C ARG A 57 5.77 -14.03 -11.83
N ALA A 58 4.99 -12.96 -11.83
CA ALA A 58 4.73 -12.14 -13.02
C ALA A 58 5.88 -11.16 -13.34
N HIS A 59 6.68 -10.79 -12.33
CA HIS A 59 7.71 -9.76 -12.42
C HIS A 59 9.02 -10.24 -11.79
N GLN A 60 9.65 -11.23 -12.43
CA GLN A 60 10.88 -11.88 -11.98
C GLN A 60 12.07 -10.91 -11.81
N GLN A 61 12.05 -9.74 -12.46
CA GLN A 61 13.08 -8.71 -12.26
C GLN A 61 13.16 -8.18 -10.82
N TRP A 62 12.11 -8.41 -10.00
CA TRP A 62 12.06 -8.03 -8.59
C TRP A 62 12.26 -9.21 -7.64
N ALA A 63 12.61 -10.41 -8.14
CA ALA A 63 12.77 -11.61 -7.32
C ALA A 63 13.84 -11.48 -6.21
N TRP A 64 14.82 -10.60 -6.42
CA TRP A 64 15.86 -10.30 -5.43
C TRP A 64 15.30 -9.68 -4.14
N ASP A 65 14.12 -9.06 -4.18
CA ASP A 65 13.46 -8.46 -3.00
C ASP A 65 12.40 -9.38 -2.37
N SER A 66 12.43 -10.68 -2.70
CA SER A 66 11.45 -11.66 -2.23
C SER A 66 11.37 -11.78 -0.71
N ASP A 67 12.49 -11.58 0.00
CA ASP A 67 12.52 -11.62 1.46
C ASP A 67 11.90 -10.39 2.12
N SER A 68 11.95 -9.23 1.46
CA SER A 68 11.34 -7.99 1.98
C SER A 68 9.88 -7.84 1.56
N LEU A 69 9.51 -8.33 0.37
CA LEU A 69 8.17 -8.19 -0.17
C LEU A 69 7.15 -9.02 0.60
N LYS A 70 6.27 -8.34 1.33
CA LYS A 70 5.19 -8.96 2.09
C LYS A 70 3.86 -8.80 1.38
N SER A 71 3.04 -9.85 1.42
CA SER A 71 1.65 -9.74 1.01
C SER A 71 0.89 -8.80 1.94
N ARG A 72 -0.04 -8.02 1.37
CA ARG A 72 -0.94 -7.12 2.08
C ARG A 72 -2.38 -7.51 1.72
N PRO A 73 -3.04 -8.35 2.53
CA PRO A 73 -4.44 -8.71 2.29
C PRO A 73 -5.33 -7.48 2.43
N SER A 74 -6.47 -7.50 1.75
CA SER A 74 -7.49 -6.46 1.89
C SER A 74 -8.18 -6.58 3.25
N ALA A 75 -8.10 -5.56 4.09
CA ALA A 75 -8.83 -5.47 5.36
C ALA A 75 -9.94 -4.40 5.28
N PRO A 76 -11.01 -4.45 6.09
CA PRO A 76 -11.95 -3.33 6.21
C PRO A 76 -11.29 -2.10 6.86
N TRP A 77 -11.92 -0.95 6.69
CA TRP A 77 -11.61 0.22 7.51
C TRP A 77 -12.08 -0.01 8.95
N VAL A 78 -11.20 0.27 9.92
CA VAL A 78 -11.47 0.07 11.34
C VAL A 78 -11.12 1.35 12.11
N SER A 79 -11.96 1.69 13.08
CA SER A 79 -11.65 2.75 14.04
C SER A 79 -10.62 2.23 15.04
N MET A 80 -9.50 2.93 15.17
CA MET A 80 -8.40 2.57 16.06
C MET A 80 -8.16 3.70 17.06
N PRO A 81 -8.37 3.49 18.37
CA PRO A 81 -7.97 4.46 19.36
C PRO A 81 -6.45 4.51 19.46
N LEU A 82 -5.90 5.71 19.67
CA LEU A 82 -4.50 5.90 20.04
C LEU A 82 -4.30 5.31 21.44
N ARG A 83 -3.39 4.35 21.56
CA ARG A 83 -2.98 3.80 22.86
C ARG A 83 -1.73 4.55 23.32
N GLU A 84 -1.71 4.92 24.60
CA GLU A 84 -0.52 5.41 25.31
C GLU A 84 0.51 4.29 25.52
#